data_AF-A0AAN8RZL5-F1
#
_entry.id   AF-A0AAN8RZL5-F1
#
_cell.length_a   1.000
_cell.length_b   1.000
_cell.length_c   1.000
_cell.angle_alpha   90.00
_cell.angle_beta   90.00
_cell.angle_gamma   90.00
#
_symmetry.space_group_name_H-M   'P 1'
#
loop_
_entity.id
_entity.type
_entity.pdbx_description
1 polymer ?
#
loop_
_entity_poly.entity_id
_entity_poly.type
_entity_poly.pdbx_seq_one_letter_code
_entity_poly.pdbx_strand_id
1 'polypeptide(L)'
;MAIKTSLVFLTASVLPVLGETILGLTVFTRHGDRSSKHYSGYGLTNLGFQQNFQTGGLYREIYLDSNSSKQILGISEDKYVPAQIWATAPDQKVLANTATAFLQGLYPPLEQLDAQIATNTLTNGTKYTNPLEGYQYVVLHTADGESPNTIWIKGDDGCPALTVASENFEKSPEFMEREAATKSFYEGFWEQLEDVYDYNQSKLSYARAYDIFDLINVAQIHNSSASENVTAEQLFQLRTLADSAEFGLNFNASQPSRSIHAQTLAGAILNQLNQTVTGKGKLKFSLLAGSYDTFLAFFGLTELTSASPNFFGLPDYASTMAFEILTDKDVTEFPSNVDDLKVRFLFRNGSDAGSPLTPFPLFGQQEITLSWTEFTKELSERAITTVEKWCGFCQSTESFCAAYDPSLSTGSLGTYSNNSGENGMPNAVAGVIGAMVTLAVVALAGLVFYLFSRKRRTAPSSSGASIGSAEKGSLH
;
A
#
# COMPACT_ATOMS: atom_id res chain seq x y z
N MET A 1 3.53 -44.11 30.22
CA MET A 1 4.11 -44.20 28.86
C MET A 1 4.16 -42.77 28.34
N ALA A 2 5.32 -42.11 28.47
CA ALA A 2 5.47 -40.68 28.18
C ALA A 2 5.83 -40.50 26.70
N ILE A 3 4.96 -39.83 25.94
CA ILE A 3 5.21 -39.48 24.55
C ILE A 3 6.02 -38.17 24.57
N LYS A 4 7.30 -38.26 24.19
CA LYS A 4 8.15 -37.09 23.94
C LYS A 4 7.79 -36.53 22.57
N THR A 5 7.16 -35.35 22.55
CA THR A 5 7.02 -34.53 21.35
C THR A 5 8.34 -33.79 21.13
N SER A 6 9.11 -34.21 20.12
CA SER A 6 10.27 -33.47 19.63
C SER A 6 9.79 -32.31 18.77
N LEU A 7 9.90 -31.09 19.30
CA LEU A 7 9.82 -29.85 18.51
C LEU A 7 11.13 -29.73 17.72
N VAL A 8 11.06 -29.87 16.40
CA VAL A 8 12.16 -29.52 15.49
C VAL A 8 11.98 -28.04 15.14
N PHE A 9 12.75 -27.17 15.78
CA PHE A 9 12.94 -25.80 15.29
C PHE A 9 13.83 -25.85 14.05
N LEU A 10 13.25 -25.62 12.86
CA LEU A 10 14.01 -25.24 11.69
C LEU A 10 14.42 -23.76 11.88
N THR A 11 15.58 -23.52 12.48
CA THR A 11 16.22 -22.21 12.41
C THR A 11 16.87 -22.09 11.02
N ALA A 12 16.13 -21.52 10.07
CA ALA A 12 16.73 -21.02 8.84
C ALA A 12 17.75 -19.94 9.23
N SER A 13 19.03 -20.33 9.20
CA SER A 13 20.13 -19.41 9.47
C SER A 13 20.31 -18.58 8.21
N VAL A 14 19.67 -17.41 8.16
CA VAL A 14 19.98 -16.39 7.17
C VAL A 14 21.35 -15.84 7.57
N LEU A 15 22.41 -16.36 6.97
CA LEU A 15 23.71 -15.71 7.05
C LEU A 15 23.52 -14.31 6.45
N PRO A 16 23.93 -13.22 7.13
CA PRO A 16 24.01 -11.93 6.46
C PRO A 16 24.95 -12.13 5.27
N VAL A 17 24.45 -11.89 4.06
CA VAL A 17 25.33 -11.78 2.91
C VAL A 17 26.17 -10.54 3.19
N LEU A 18 27.43 -10.77 3.59
CA LEU A 18 28.42 -9.72 3.78
C LEU A 18 28.50 -8.93 2.46
N GLY A 19 27.93 -7.73 2.47
CA GLY A 19 27.97 -6.81 1.34
C GLY A 19 26.65 -6.57 0.60
N GLU A 20 25.45 -6.89 1.11
CA GLU A 20 24.23 -6.32 0.49
C GLU A 20 24.02 -4.85 0.88
N THR A 21 23.50 -4.03 -0.03
CA THR A 21 23.06 -2.65 0.25
C THR A 21 21.60 -2.45 -0.15
N ILE A 22 20.79 -1.92 0.77
CA ILE A 22 19.40 -1.55 0.50
C ILE A 22 19.38 -0.15 -0.12
N LEU A 23 18.75 -0.03 -1.29
CA LEU A 23 18.74 1.19 -2.12
C LEU A 23 17.41 1.94 -2.03
N GLY A 24 16.35 1.25 -1.63
CA GLY A 24 15.06 1.83 -1.30
C GLY A 24 14.03 0.75 -0.97
N LEU A 25 12.85 1.21 -0.55
CA LEU A 25 11.81 0.36 0.02
C LEU A 25 10.42 0.86 -0.36
N THR A 26 9.53 -0.05 -0.73
CA THR A 26 8.09 0.22 -0.82
C THR A 26 7.34 -0.71 0.14
N VAL A 27 6.49 -0.16 0.99
CA VAL A 27 5.76 -0.87 2.04
C VAL A 27 4.26 -0.71 1.82
N PHE A 28 3.53 -1.81 1.85
CA PHE A 28 2.07 -1.82 1.98
C PHE A 28 1.69 -2.29 3.38
N THR A 29 0.92 -1.49 4.11
CA THR A 29 0.52 -1.77 5.50
C THR A 29 -0.98 -1.99 5.62
N ARG A 30 -1.37 -3.03 6.37
CA ARG A 30 -2.73 -3.21 6.87
C ARG A 30 -2.96 -2.22 8.02
N HIS A 31 -4.20 -1.81 8.21
CA HIS A 31 -4.62 -1.15 9.44
C HIS A 31 -4.37 -1.98 10.70
N GLY A 32 -4.26 -1.26 11.82
CA GLY A 32 -4.19 -1.85 13.15
C GLY A 32 -5.57 -2.26 13.65
N ASP A 33 -5.63 -2.66 14.92
CA ASP A 33 -6.86 -2.97 15.62
C ASP A 33 -7.87 -1.82 15.55
N ARG A 34 -9.14 -2.18 15.39
CA ARG A 34 -10.25 -1.26 15.23
C ARG A 34 -11.49 -1.80 15.94
N SER A 35 -12.45 -0.93 16.21
CA SER A 35 -13.80 -1.38 16.51
C SER A 35 -14.39 -2.18 15.33
N SER A 36 -15.44 -2.97 15.58
CA SER A 36 -15.99 -3.87 14.55
C SER A 36 -16.48 -3.08 13.32
N LYS A 37 -16.16 -3.58 12.13
CA LYS A 37 -16.56 -2.99 10.83
C LYS A 37 -18.08 -3.02 10.65
N HIS A 38 -18.77 -3.89 11.37
CA HIS A 38 -20.22 -4.02 11.38
C HIS A 38 -20.92 -2.70 11.72
N TYR A 39 -20.36 -1.92 12.65
CA TYR A 39 -20.97 -0.67 13.11
C TYR A 39 -20.47 0.53 12.30
N SER A 40 -21.41 1.40 11.91
CA SER A 40 -21.07 2.68 11.28
C SER A 40 -20.16 3.53 12.17
N GLY A 41 -19.21 4.24 11.57
CA GLY A 41 -18.29 5.11 12.31
C GLY A 41 -17.15 4.37 13.01
N TYR A 42 -16.93 3.10 12.69
CA TYR A 42 -15.79 2.32 13.17
C TYR A 42 -14.46 3.06 12.94
N GLY A 43 -13.50 2.79 13.81
CA GLY A 43 -12.22 3.51 13.82
C GLY A 43 -11.13 2.69 14.49
N LEU A 44 -9.88 3.09 14.25
CA LEU A 44 -8.74 2.56 15.01
C LEU A 44 -8.98 2.79 16.50
N THR A 45 -8.68 1.76 17.30
CA THR A 45 -8.60 1.90 18.75
C THR A 45 -7.23 2.43 19.15
N ASN A 46 -7.04 2.73 20.43
CA ASN A 46 -5.71 3.06 20.96
C ASN A 46 -4.71 1.91 20.73
N LEU A 47 -5.16 0.65 20.80
CA LEU A 47 -4.32 -0.49 20.45
C LEU A 47 -3.91 -0.41 18.97
N GLY A 48 -4.85 -0.13 18.06
CA GLY A 48 -4.54 0.03 16.64
C GLY A 48 -3.54 1.14 16.34
N PHE A 49 -3.67 2.30 16.99
CA PHE A 49 -2.67 3.38 16.89
C PHE A 49 -1.29 2.89 17.35
N GLN A 50 -1.22 2.22 18.51
CA GLN A 50 0.03 1.70 19.06
C GLN A 50 0.69 0.66 18.13
N GLN A 51 -0.10 -0.26 17.58
CA GLN A 51 0.40 -1.31 16.68
C GLN A 51 1.03 -0.73 15.40
N ASN A 52 0.40 0.29 14.82
CA ASN A 52 0.93 0.95 13.62
C ASN A 52 2.17 1.80 13.95
N PHE A 53 2.14 2.53 15.08
CA PHE A 53 3.30 3.27 15.58
C PHE A 53 4.51 2.35 15.81
N GLN A 54 4.32 1.22 16.49
CA GLN A 54 5.36 0.22 16.72
C GLN A 54 5.87 -0.38 15.41
N THR A 55 4.98 -0.64 14.46
CA THR A 55 5.38 -1.14 13.14
C THR A 55 6.23 -0.10 12.40
N GLY A 56 5.86 1.18 12.42
CA GLY A 56 6.69 2.26 11.88
C GLY A 56 8.06 2.35 12.55
N GLY A 57 8.11 2.23 13.88
CA GLY A 57 9.35 2.19 14.65
C GLY A 57 10.26 1.01 14.28
N LEU A 58 9.68 -0.17 14.05
CA LEU A 58 10.45 -1.32 13.56
C LEU A 58 11.09 -1.04 12.19
N TYR A 59 10.37 -0.40 11.26
CA TYR A 59 10.94 -0.04 9.96
C TYR A 59 12.04 1.02 10.10
N ARG A 60 11.93 1.94 11.07
CA ARG A 60 13.02 2.85 11.42
C ARG A 60 14.27 2.09 11.89
N GLU A 61 14.11 1.19 12.84
CA GLU A 61 15.21 0.37 13.38
C GLU A 61 15.93 -0.44 12.30
N ILE A 62 15.19 -0.96 11.32
CA ILE A 62 15.75 -1.80 10.26
C ILE A 62 16.36 -0.95 9.13
N TYR A 63 15.73 0.15 8.74
CA TYR A 63 16.04 0.82 7.46
C TYR A 63 16.55 2.26 7.58
N LEU A 64 16.40 2.92 8.73
CA LEU A 64 16.84 4.30 8.93
C LEU A 64 18.04 4.39 9.87
N ASP A 65 18.06 3.59 10.93
CA ASP A 65 19.11 3.63 11.94
C ASP A 65 20.49 3.32 11.36
N SER A 66 21.48 4.15 11.66
CA SER A 66 22.86 4.05 11.14
C SER A 66 23.60 2.80 11.62
N ASN A 67 23.14 2.20 12.71
CA ASN A 67 23.69 0.95 13.23
C ASN A 67 23.11 -0.30 12.56
N SER A 68 22.08 -0.15 11.73
CA SER A 68 21.49 -1.27 11.00
C SER A 68 22.31 -1.62 9.77
N SER A 69 22.59 -2.91 9.58
CA SER A 69 23.19 -3.42 8.34
C SER A 69 22.27 -3.29 7.13
N LYS A 70 20.99 -2.96 7.35
CA LYS A 70 19.97 -2.76 6.30
C LYS A 70 19.58 -1.29 6.11
N GLN A 71 20.34 -0.36 6.68
CA GLN A 71 20.09 1.06 6.46
C GLN A 71 19.97 1.36 4.97
N ILE A 72 18.90 2.05 4.57
CA ILE A 72 18.73 2.46 3.18
C ILE A 72 19.83 3.47 2.85
N LEU A 73 20.57 3.21 1.77
CA LEU A 73 21.70 4.01 1.34
C LEU A 73 21.36 5.50 1.33
N GLY A 74 22.01 6.28 2.19
CA GLY A 74 21.90 7.74 2.24
C GLY A 74 20.55 8.28 2.70
N ILE A 75 19.71 7.47 3.34
CA ILE A 75 18.49 7.96 4.00
C ILE A 75 18.86 8.85 5.19
N SER A 76 18.06 9.90 5.41
CA SER A 76 18.17 10.72 6.61
C SER A 76 17.59 9.95 7.79
N GLU A 77 18.47 9.57 8.72
CA GLU A 77 18.15 8.77 9.91
C GLU A 77 17.11 9.47 10.78
N ASP A 78 17.40 10.67 11.30
CA ASP A 78 16.53 11.33 12.28
C ASP A 78 15.54 12.32 11.66
N LYS A 79 16.02 13.14 10.72
CA LYS A 79 15.23 14.26 10.19
C LYS A 79 14.47 13.85 8.94
N TYR A 80 13.17 14.07 8.91
CA TYR A 80 12.35 13.90 7.71
C TYR A 80 12.85 14.80 6.57
N VAL A 81 13.14 14.19 5.43
CA VAL A 81 13.48 14.86 4.18
C VAL A 81 12.38 14.59 3.16
N PRO A 82 11.57 15.59 2.74
CA PRO A 82 10.42 15.38 1.85
C PRO A 82 10.72 14.68 0.52
N ALA A 83 11.95 14.81 0.01
CA ALA A 83 12.35 14.16 -1.23
C ALA A 83 12.58 12.64 -1.08
N GLN A 84 12.82 12.15 0.14
CA GLN A 84 13.19 10.76 0.42
C GLN A 84 11.99 9.87 0.78
N ILE A 85 10.90 10.45 1.28
CA ILE A 85 9.74 9.71 1.79
C ILE A 85 8.50 10.10 1.01
N TRP A 86 7.73 9.11 0.60
CA TRP A 86 6.40 9.30 0.03
C TRP A 86 5.41 8.41 0.75
N ALA A 87 4.24 8.93 1.09
CA ALA A 87 3.23 8.16 1.79
C ALA A 87 1.83 8.46 1.26
N THR A 88 1.00 7.42 1.20
CA THR A 88 -0.38 7.54 0.75
C THR A 88 -1.32 6.60 1.48
N ALA A 89 -2.59 7.01 1.53
CA ALA A 89 -3.71 6.20 1.99
C ALA A 89 -4.97 6.66 1.25
N PRO A 90 -6.00 5.82 1.15
CA PRO A 90 -7.34 6.30 0.81
C PRO A 90 -7.81 7.33 1.84
N ASP A 91 -8.66 8.28 1.43
CA ASP A 91 -9.30 9.24 2.34
C ASP A 91 -10.41 8.59 3.18
N GLN A 92 -10.02 7.54 3.90
CA GLN A 92 -10.84 6.77 4.80
C GLN A 92 -10.19 6.83 6.18
N LYS A 93 -10.94 7.27 7.20
CA LYS A 93 -10.44 7.54 8.55
C LYS A 93 -9.51 6.45 9.11
N VAL A 94 -9.86 5.18 8.96
CA VAL A 94 -9.04 4.06 9.46
C VAL A 94 -7.69 3.98 8.74
N LEU A 95 -7.67 4.13 7.42
CA LEU A 95 -6.47 3.96 6.60
C LEU A 95 -5.55 5.18 6.65
N ALA A 96 -6.13 6.39 6.60
CA ALA A 96 -5.37 7.62 6.78
C ALA A 96 -4.72 7.69 8.18
N ASN A 97 -5.44 7.29 9.23
CA ASN A 97 -4.88 7.22 10.58
C ASN A 97 -3.85 6.10 10.74
N THR A 98 -4.01 4.99 10.03
CA THR A 98 -3.01 3.90 9.98
C THR A 98 -1.69 4.43 9.44
N ALA A 99 -1.71 5.08 8.27
CA ALA A 99 -0.52 5.66 7.68
C ALA A 99 0.10 6.73 8.58
N THR A 100 -0.74 7.60 9.17
CA THR A 100 -0.27 8.63 10.10
C THR A 100 0.46 8.03 11.29
N ALA A 101 -0.14 7.05 11.98
CA ALA A 101 0.47 6.38 13.13
C ALA A 101 1.78 5.66 12.76
N PHE A 102 1.82 4.99 11.61
CA PHE A 102 3.05 4.39 11.10
C PHE A 102 4.15 5.44 10.91
N LEU A 103 3.84 6.57 10.26
CA LEU A 103 4.81 7.63 9.99
C LEU A 103 5.32 8.29 11.27
N GLN A 104 4.50 8.35 12.32
CA GLN A 104 4.93 8.81 13.65
C GLN A 104 5.96 7.89 14.29
N GLY A 105 5.87 6.58 14.06
CA GLY A 105 6.89 5.63 14.47
C GLY A 105 8.15 5.70 13.61
N LEU A 106 7.99 5.90 12.29
CA LEU A 106 9.10 5.97 11.33
C LEU A 106 9.99 7.21 11.56
N TYR A 107 9.37 8.37 11.79
CA TYR A 107 10.02 9.63 12.10
C TYR A 107 9.44 10.22 13.40
N PRO A 108 9.93 9.76 14.57
CA PRO A 108 9.42 10.22 15.86
C PRO A 108 9.83 11.66 16.16
N PRO A 109 9.30 12.29 17.23
CA PRO A 109 9.63 13.66 17.59
C PRO A 109 11.14 13.87 17.80
N LEU A 110 11.66 14.97 17.25
CA LEU A 110 13.11 15.20 17.19
C LEU A 110 13.74 15.53 18.55
N GLU A 111 13.02 16.10 19.51
CA GLU A 111 13.65 16.45 20.80
C GLU A 111 14.14 15.22 21.56
N GLN A 112 13.49 14.08 21.35
CA GLN A 112 13.87 12.80 21.95
C GLN A 112 15.08 12.15 21.26
N LEU A 113 15.34 12.50 19.99
CA LEU A 113 16.45 11.99 19.19
C LEU A 113 17.68 12.90 19.27
N ASP A 114 17.50 14.17 18.91
CA ASP A 114 18.54 15.19 18.92
C ASP A 114 17.93 16.60 19.05
N ALA A 115 18.07 17.19 20.23
CA ALA A 115 17.60 18.53 20.54
C ALA A 115 18.20 19.63 19.65
N GLN A 116 19.41 19.45 19.09
CA GLN A 116 20.01 20.40 18.16
C GLN A 116 19.33 20.35 16.80
N ILE A 117 19.01 19.16 16.29
CA ILE A 117 18.28 18.99 15.02
C ILE A 117 16.84 19.49 15.16
N ALA A 118 16.24 19.32 16.34
CA ALA A 118 14.88 19.78 16.66
C ALA A 118 14.73 21.30 16.69
N THR A 119 15.82 22.04 16.95
CA THR A 119 15.79 23.47 17.22
C THR A 119 16.04 24.29 15.95
N ASN A 120 15.11 25.19 15.62
CA ASN A 120 15.33 26.30 14.69
C ASN A 120 15.68 27.58 15.48
N THR A 121 16.81 28.21 15.15
CA THR A 121 17.22 29.49 15.76
C THR A 121 17.00 30.63 14.77
N LEU A 122 16.13 31.58 15.14
CA LEU A 122 15.89 32.79 14.34
C LEU A 122 17.07 33.78 14.42
N THR A 123 17.12 34.72 13.49
CA THR A 123 18.17 35.77 13.44
C THR A 123 18.30 36.58 14.73
N ASN A 124 17.21 36.74 15.49
CA ASN A 124 17.21 37.44 16.78
C ASN A 124 17.69 36.57 17.96
N GLY A 125 18.11 35.33 17.70
CA GLY A 125 18.57 34.37 18.71
C GLY A 125 17.46 33.57 19.39
N THR A 126 16.18 33.84 19.11
CA THR A 126 15.08 33.05 19.66
C THR A 126 15.06 31.65 19.05
N LYS A 127 14.88 30.64 19.92
CA LYS A 127 14.84 29.23 19.55
C LYS A 127 13.40 28.73 19.54
N TYR A 128 13.07 27.96 18.51
CA TYR A 128 11.78 27.31 18.37
C TYR A 128 11.99 25.84 18.06
N THR A 129 11.19 25.00 18.71
CA THR A 129 10.98 23.60 18.30
C THR A 129 9.56 23.47 17.77
N ASN A 130 9.32 22.48 16.91
CA ASN A 130 7.95 22.11 16.58
C ASN A 130 7.19 21.67 17.84
N PRO A 131 5.85 21.88 17.90
CA PRO A 131 5.01 21.34 18.96
C PRO A 131 5.15 19.82 19.13
N LEU A 132 4.61 19.29 20.24
CA LEU A 132 4.63 17.85 20.55
C LEU A 132 6.07 17.29 20.53
N GLU A 133 6.97 17.95 21.28
CA GLU A 133 8.36 17.53 21.49
C GLU A 133 9.19 17.44 20.20
N GLY A 134 8.96 18.37 19.26
CA GLY A 134 9.68 18.39 17.99
C GLY A 134 9.08 17.47 16.93
N TYR A 135 7.75 17.30 16.93
CA TYR A 135 7.03 16.48 15.97
C TYR A 135 7.41 16.79 14.52
N GLN A 136 7.56 15.72 13.74
CA GLN A 136 7.93 15.78 12.33
C GLN A 136 6.68 15.63 11.46
N TYR A 137 6.37 16.65 10.67
CA TYR A 137 5.21 16.67 9.78
C TYR A 137 5.51 15.94 8.46
N VAL A 138 5.58 14.61 8.51
CA VAL A 138 5.68 13.79 7.30
C VAL A 138 4.41 13.92 6.47
N VAL A 139 4.56 14.16 5.16
CA VAL A 139 3.41 14.42 4.28
C VAL A 139 2.72 13.09 3.93
N LEU A 140 1.44 13.00 4.25
CA LEU A 140 0.55 11.92 3.82
C LEU A 140 -0.36 12.43 2.70
N HIS A 141 -0.30 11.76 1.55
CA HIS A 141 -1.19 12.04 0.42
C HIS A 141 -2.44 11.16 0.50
N THR A 142 -3.59 11.75 0.85
CA THR A 142 -4.85 11.04 0.79
C THR A 142 -5.43 11.04 -0.61
N ALA A 143 -5.92 9.89 -1.06
CA ALA A 143 -6.64 9.76 -2.32
C ALA A 143 -8.15 9.87 -2.05
N ASP A 144 -8.75 10.92 -2.57
CA ASP A 144 -10.20 11.12 -2.55
C ASP A 144 -10.91 10.04 -3.39
N GLY A 145 -12.10 9.61 -2.94
CA GLY A 145 -12.86 8.53 -3.59
C GLY A 145 -13.31 8.85 -5.01
N GLU A 146 -13.50 10.12 -5.36
CA GLU A 146 -13.86 10.56 -6.70
C GLU A 146 -12.63 10.79 -7.59
N SER A 147 -11.43 10.67 -7.02
CA SER A 147 -10.18 10.79 -7.75
C SER A 147 -9.80 9.49 -8.45
N PRO A 148 -9.34 9.52 -9.71
CA PRO A 148 -8.77 8.34 -10.36
C PRO A 148 -7.53 7.78 -9.63
N ASN A 149 -6.94 8.54 -8.70
CA ASN A 149 -5.82 8.06 -7.88
C ASN A 149 -6.23 7.06 -6.79
N THR A 150 -7.53 6.98 -6.43
CA THR A 150 -8.00 6.05 -5.40
C THR A 150 -7.78 4.59 -5.81
N ILE A 151 -7.92 4.28 -7.10
CA ILE A 151 -7.89 2.91 -7.62
C ILE A 151 -6.55 2.20 -7.33
N TRP A 152 -5.46 2.94 -7.16
CA TRP A 152 -4.12 2.39 -6.91
C TRP A 152 -3.97 1.73 -5.55
N ILE A 153 -4.85 2.05 -4.60
CA ILE A 153 -4.83 1.52 -3.23
C ILE A 153 -6.18 0.89 -2.86
N LYS A 154 -7.26 1.28 -3.55
CA LYS A 154 -8.64 0.81 -3.40
C LYS A 154 -9.26 0.52 -4.77
N GLY A 155 -8.63 -0.39 -5.53
CA GLY A 155 -9.09 -0.75 -6.87
C GLY A 155 -10.37 -1.59 -6.91
N ASP A 156 -10.83 -2.04 -5.74
CA ASP A 156 -12.07 -2.75 -5.48
C ASP A 156 -13.27 -1.80 -5.43
N ASP A 157 -13.08 -0.60 -4.88
CA ASP A 157 -14.14 0.42 -4.78
C ASP A 157 -14.57 0.88 -6.19
N GLY A 158 -15.89 0.94 -6.42
CA GLY A 158 -16.43 1.39 -7.70
C GLY A 158 -16.22 0.41 -8.87
N CYS A 159 -15.97 -0.89 -8.61
CA CYS A 159 -15.74 -1.90 -9.63
C CYS A 159 -16.89 -2.92 -9.78
N PRO A 160 -17.87 -2.71 -10.69
CA PRO A 160 -18.98 -3.66 -10.91
C PRO A 160 -18.55 -5.08 -11.26
N ALA A 161 -17.46 -5.25 -12.01
CA ALA A 161 -16.94 -6.58 -12.36
C ALA A 161 -16.54 -7.40 -11.11
N LEU A 162 -16.01 -6.75 -10.06
CA LEU A 162 -15.71 -7.40 -8.79
C LEU A 162 -17.01 -7.83 -8.10
N THR A 163 -18.02 -6.96 -8.04
CA THR A 163 -19.33 -7.29 -7.46
C THR A 163 -19.93 -8.54 -8.10
N VAL A 164 -19.95 -8.60 -9.44
CA VAL A 164 -20.43 -9.78 -10.18
C VAL A 164 -19.59 -11.03 -9.87
N ALA A 165 -18.27 -10.88 -9.76
CA ALA A 165 -17.39 -12.00 -9.42
C ALA A 165 -17.62 -12.54 -7.98
N SER A 166 -17.89 -11.65 -7.03
CA SER A 166 -18.27 -12.00 -5.65
C SER A 166 -19.61 -12.73 -5.61
N GLU A 167 -20.63 -12.23 -6.30
CA GLU A 167 -21.93 -12.93 -6.40
C GLU A 167 -21.81 -14.32 -7.04
N ASN A 168 -20.90 -14.48 -8.01
CA ASN A 168 -20.62 -15.78 -8.61
C ASN A 168 -19.89 -16.73 -7.65
N PHE A 169 -19.07 -16.22 -6.73
CA PHE A 169 -18.45 -17.02 -5.69
C PHE A 169 -19.51 -17.59 -4.74
N GLU A 170 -20.44 -16.75 -4.28
CA GLU A 170 -21.51 -17.16 -3.36
C GLU A 170 -22.44 -18.22 -3.97
N LYS A 171 -22.51 -18.31 -5.30
CA LYS A 171 -23.28 -19.33 -6.04
C LYS A 171 -22.45 -20.57 -6.41
N SER A 172 -21.17 -20.62 -6.03
CA SER A 172 -20.28 -21.71 -6.42
C SER A 172 -20.53 -23.00 -5.60
N PRO A 173 -20.22 -24.19 -6.15
CA PRO A 173 -20.32 -25.43 -5.39
C PRO A 173 -19.49 -25.43 -4.10
N GLU A 174 -18.27 -24.87 -4.16
CA GLU A 174 -17.39 -24.75 -2.98
C GLU A 174 -18.05 -23.95 -1.85
N PHE A 175 -18.66 -22.81 -2.19
CA PHE A 175 -19.32 -21.95 -1.22
C PHE A 175 -20.55 -22.65 -0.62
N MET A 176 -21.43 -23.20 -1.46
CA MET A 176 -22.65 -23.88 -1.00
C MET A 176 -22.35 -25.11 -0.15
N GLU A 177 -21.32 -25.88 -0.50
CA GLU A 177 -20.87 -27.03 0.28
C GLU A 177 -20.39 -26.59 1.66
N ARG A 178 -19.54 -25.56 1.73
CA ARG A 178 -19.01 -25.05 2.99
C ARG A 178 -20.09 -24.40 3.85
N GLU A 179 -21.03 -23.69 3.25
CA GLU A 179 -22.19 -23.12 3.92
C GLU A 179 -23.06 -24.21 4.56
N ALA A 180 -23.42 -25.24 3.80
CA ALA A 180 -24.21 -26.35 4.32
C ALA A 180 -23.46 -27.11 5.44
N ALA A 181 -22.17 -27.38 5.26
CA ALA A 181 -21.36 -28.15 6.21
C ALA A 181 -21.11 -27.40 7.54
N THR A 182 -21.18 -26.07 7.54
CA THR A 182 -20.84 -25.24 8.72
C THR A 182 -22.04 -24.56 9.35
N LYS A 183 -23.24 -24.74 8.81
CA LYS A 183 -24.46 -24.08 9.29
C LYS A 183 -24.69 -24.30 10.79
N SER A 184 -24.65 -25.54 11.26
CA SER A 184 -24.86 -25.86 12.68
C SER A 184 -23.78 -25.29 13.60
N PHE A 185 -22.55 -25.12 13.09
CA PHE A 185 -21.48 -24.49 13.85
C PHE A 185 -21.79 -23.00 14.07
N TYR A 186 -22.20 -22.29 13.01
CA TYR A 186 -22.57 -20.87 13.13
C TYR A 186 -23.79 -20.65 14.01
N GLU A 187 -24.81 -21.51 13.92
CA GLU A 187 -26.03 -21.41 14.75
C GLU A 187 -25.74 -21.49 16.26
N GLY A 188 -24.63 -22.12 16.66
CA GLY A 188 -24.18 -22.18 18.05
C GLY A 188 -23.72 -20.85 18.66
N PHE A 189 -23.58 -19.79 17.84
CA PHE A 189 -23.14 -18.46 18.30
C PHE A 189 -24.28 -17.45 18.50
N TRP A 190 -25.53 -17.91 18.58
CA TRP A 190 -26.69 -17.02 18.72
C TRP A 190 -26.61 -16.16 20.00
N GLU A 191 -26.28 -16.77 21.15
CA GLU A 191 -26.20 -16.05 22.43
C GLU A 191 -25.15 -14.92 22.42
N GLN A 192 -24.10 -15.06 21.60
CA GLN A 192 -23.04 -14.06 21.45
C GLN A 192 -23.41 -12.93 20.50
N LEU A 193 -24.41 -13.13 19.65
CA LEU A 193 -24.77 -12.24 18.54
C LEU A 193 -26.20 -11.69 18.63
N GLU A 194 -27.01 -12.14 19.59
CA GLU A 194 -28.44 -11.76 19.67
C GLU A 194 -28.68 -10.27 19.92
N ASP A 195 -27.73 -9.59 20.56
CA ASP A 195 -27.76 -8.15 20.80
C ASP A 195 -27.23 -7.31 19.62
N VAL A 196 -26.71 -7.93 18.56
CA VAL A 196 -26.29 -7.22 17.35
C VAL A 196 -27.55 -6.80 16.57
N TYR A 197 -27.72 -5.49 16.39
CA TYR A 197 -29.00 -4.86 16.07
C TYR A 197 -29.73 -5.39 14.83
N ASP A 198 -29.02 -5.93 13.83
CA ASP A 198 -29.61 -6.48 12.62
C ASP A 198 -29.50 -8.01 12.53
N TYR A 199 -28.94 -8.70 13.53
CA TYR A 199 -28.80 -10.14 13.52
C TYR A 199 -30.09 -10.86 13.91
N ASN A 200 -30.27 -12.03 13.29
CA ASN A 200 -31.24 -13.04 13.70
C ASN A 200 -30.67 -14.41 13.36
N GLN A 201 -31.22 -15.48 13.92
CA GLN A 201 -30.72 -16.85 13.74
C GLN A 201 -30.52 -17.27 12.27
N SER A 202 -31.34 -16.77 11.34
CA SER A 202 -31.20 -17.13 9.92
C SER A 202 -29.89 -16.62 9.29
N LYS A 203 -29.33 -15.52 9.82
CA LYS A 203 -28.08 -14.92 9.33
C LYS A 203 -26.81 -15.67 9.77
N LEU A 204 -26.91 -16.54 10.78
CA LEU A 204 -25.77 -17.29 11.31
C LEU A 204 -25.36 -18.38 10.31
N SER A 205 -24.41 -18.08 9.44
CA SER A 205 -23.99 -18.94 8.34
C SER A 205 -22.64 -18.51 7.78
N TYR A 206 -22.07 -19.37 6.93
CA TYR A 206 -20.84 -19.07 6.19
C TYR A 206 -20.96 -17.83 5.29
N ALA A 207 -22.17 -17.49 4.83
CA ALA A 207 -22.41 -16.25 4.07
C ALA A 207 -22.11 -14.97 4.88
N ARG A 208 -21.95 -15.08 6.20
CA ARG A 208 -21.52 -14.00 7.09
C ARG A 208 -20.22 -14.35 7.82
N ALA A 209 -19.39 -15.25 7.27
CA ALA A 209 -18.21 -15.78 7.94
C ALA A 209 -17.29 -14.69 8.51
N TYR A 210 -16.94 -13.69 7.70
CA TYR A 210 -16.09 -12.59 8.14
C TYR A 210 -16.77 -11.67 9.16
N ASP A 211 -18.02 -11.29 8.94
CA ASP A 211 -18.76 -10.37 9.83
C ASP A 211 -18.95 -10.99 11.23
N ILE A 212 -19.32 -12.27 11.28
CA ILE A 212 -19.44 -13.03 12.53
C ILE A 212 -18.08 -13.13 13.24
N PHE A 213 -17.02 -13.51 12.50
CA PHE A 213 -15.68 -13.59 13.06
C PHE A 213 -15.22 -12.23 13.59
N ASP A 214 -15.43 -11.14 12.84
CA ASP A 214 -15.02 -9.79 13.23
C ASP A 214 -15.72 -9.32 14.51
N LEU A 215 -17.05 -9.49 14.59
CA LEU A 215 -17.83 -9.15 15.77
C LEU A 215 -17.31 -9.89 17.01
N ILE A 216 -17.13 -11.21 16.92
CA ILE A 216 -16.68 -12.03 18.04
C ILE A 216 -15.22 -11.73 18.40
N ASN A 217 -14.33 -11.61 17.42
CA ASN A 217 -12.91 -11.32 17.65
C ASN A 217 -12.72 -9.95 18.30
N VAL A 218 -13.40 -8.91 17.82
CA VAL A 218 -13.34 -7.57 18.42
C VAL A 218 -13.93 -7.60 19.84
N ALA A 219 -15.04 -8.30 20.06
CA ALA A 219 -15.60 -8.46 21.40
C ALA A 219 -14.61 -9.14 22.35
N GLN A 220 -13.90 -10.18 21.91
CA GLN A 220 -12.90 -10.85 22.75
C GLN A 220 -11.68 -9.98 23.08
N ILE A 221 -11.30 -9.05 22.21
CA ILE A 221 -10.19 -8.12 22.47
C ILE A 221 -10.61 -7.02 23.46
N HIS A 222 -11.81 -6.45 23.28
CA HIS A 222 -12.19 -5.18 23.92
C HIS A 222 -13.25 -5.30 25.02
N ASN A 223 -13.98 -6.41 25.08
CA ASN A 223 -15.02 -6.62 26.08
C ASN A 223 -14.55 -7.67 27.09
N SER A 224 -14.24 -7.22 28.31
CA SER A 224 -13.81 -8.08 29.41
C SER A 224 -14.84 -9.17 29.78
N SER A 225 -16.12 -8.99 29.42
CA SER A 225 -17.19 -9.97 29.63
C SER A 225 -17.42 -10.93 28.47
N ALA A 226 -16.79 -10.73 27.31
CA ALA A 226 -16.98 -11.60 26.13
C ALA A 226 -16.22 -12.93 26.20
N SER A 227 -15.30 -13.09 27.15
CA SER A 227 -14.41 -14.25 27.26
C SER A 227 -15.08 -15.51 27.80
N GLU A 228 -16.31 -15.44 28.30
CA GLU A 228 -16.92 -16.57 29.02
C GLU A 228 -17.56 -17.63 28.11
N ASN A 229 -17.87 -17.35 26.83
CA ASN A 229 -18.70 -18.25 25.99
C ASN A 229 -18.13 -18.66 24.62
N VAL A 230 -16.91 -18.28 24.23
CA VAL A 230 -16.28 -18.73 22.97
C VAL A 230 -14.89 -19.29 23.24
N THR A 231 -14.72 -20.59 23.01
CA THR A 231 -13.44 -21.30 23.19
C THR A 231 -12.40 -20.88 22.15
N ALA A 232 -11.12 -21.12 22.45
CA ALA A 232 -10.03 -20.85 21.51
C ALA A 232 -10.18 -21.66 20.21
N GLU A 233 -10.65 -22.91 20.30
CA GLU A 233 -10.92 -23.78 19.16
C GLU A 233 -12.06 -23.25 18.29
N GLN A 234 -13.15 -22.76 18.90
CA GLN A 234 -14.25 -22.13 18.20
C GLN A 234 -13.80 -20.84 17.49
N LEU A 235 -13.03 -19.98 18.17
CA LEU A 235 -12.49 -18.77 17.56
C LEU A 235 -11.56 -19.11 16.38
N PHE A 236 -10.71 -20.12 16.53
CA PHE A 236 -9.83 -20.57 15.46
C PHE A 236 -10.62 -21.10 14.26
N GLN A 237 -11.71 -21.84 14.49
CA GLN A 237 -12.58 -22.30 13.43
C GLN A 237 -13.34 -21.14 12.75
N LEU A 238 -13.86 -20.17 13.52
CA LEU A 238 -14.46 -18.95 12.97
C LEU A 238 -13.46 -18.19 12.08
N ARG A 239 -12.23 -18.02 12.57
CA ARG A 239 -11.13 -17.40 11.82
C ARG A 239 -10.85 -18.16 10.53
N THR A 240 -10.68 -19.47 10.58
CA THR A 240 -10.36 -20.29 9.39
C THR A 240 -11.48 -20.23 8.34
N LEU A 241 -12.74 -20.18 8.78
CA LEU A 241 -13.87 -20.03 7.86
C LEU A 241 -13.90 -18.62 7.25
N ALA A 242 -13.65 -17.58 8.04
CA ALA A 242 -13.51 -16.21 7.54
C ALA A 242 -12.34 -16.07 6.55
N ASP A 243 -11.17 -16.64 6.87
CA ASP A 243 -10.01 -16.72 5.98
C ASP A 243 -10.40 -17.32 4.63
N SER A 244 -11.10 -18.45 4.65
CA SER A 244 -11.52 -19.15 3.44
C SER A 244 -12.58 -18.40 2.62
N ALA A 245 -13.49 -17.66 3.27
CA ALA A 245 -14.50 -16.84 2.62
C ALA A 245 -13.85 -15.61 1.97
N GLU A 246 -13.02 -14.89 2.72
CA GLU A 246 -12.37 -13.68 2.24
C GLU A 246 -11.33 -14.01 1.16
N PHE A 247 -10.56 -15.09 1.26
CA PHE A 247 -9.65 -15.49 0.19
C PHE A 247 -10.42 -15.84 -1.09
N GLY A 248 -11.53 -16.58 -0.97
CA GLY A 248 -12.39 -16.90 -2.10
C GLY A 248 -13.03 -15.68 -2.77
N LEU A 249 -13.40 -14.65 -2.00
CA LEU A 249 -13.90 -13.38 -2.52
C LEU A 249 -12.81 -12.56 -3.24
N ASN A 250 -11.57 -12.60 -2.73
CA ASN A 250 -10.49 -11.74 -3.18
C ASN A 250 -9.58 -12.37 -4.25
N PHE A 251 -9.62 -13.69 -4.42
CA PHE A 251 -8.78 -14.35 -5.43
C PHE A 251 -9.40 -15.63 -5.99
N ASN A 252 -9.32 -15.75 -7.32
CA ASN A 252 -9.47 -17.01 -8.04
C ASN A 252 -8.78 -16.87 -9.39
N ALA A 253 -7.85 -17.77 -9.72
CA ALA A 253 -7.09 -17.70 -10.96
C ALA A 253 -7.95 -17.72 -12.23
N SER A 254 -9.13 -18.36 -12.17
CA SER A 254 -10.09 -18.40 -13.30
C SER A 254 -11.06 -17.22 -13.32
N GLN A 255 -11.05 -16.36 -12.29
CA GLN A 255 -11.88 -15.15 -12.22
C GLN A 255 -11.02 -13.93 -11.82
N PRO A 256 -10.22 -13.38 -12.77
CA PRO A 256 -9.29 -12.28 -12.50
C PRO A 256 -9.94 -11.04 -11.86
N SER A 257 -11.24 -10.83 -12.05
CA SER A 257 -11.96 -9.70 -11.47
C SER A 257 -11.97 -9.70 -9.95
N ARG A 258 -11.81 -10.86 -9.30
CA ARG A 258 -11.73 -10.96 -7.84
C ARG A 258 -10.52 -10.26 -7.25
N SER A 259 -9.42 -10.18 -8.00
CA SER A 259 -8.14 -9.64 -7.52
C SER A 259 -7.83 -8.25 -8.08
N ILE A 260 -8.84 -7.48 -8.49
CA ILE A 260 -8.67 -6.19 -9.16
C ILE A 260 -7.83 -5.19 -8.36
N HIS A 261 -8.08 -5.09 -7.06
CA HIS A 261 -7.33 -4.26 -6.11
C HIS A 261 -5.88 -4.69 -5.94
N ALA A 262 -5.58 -5.99 -6.06
CA ALA A 262 -4.18 -6.44 -6.14
C ALA A 262 -3.53 -6.10 -7.48
N GLN A 263 -4.27 -6.15 -8.58
CA GLN A 263 -3.74 -5.76 -9.90
C GLN A 263 -3.41 -4.27 -9.95
N THR A 264 -4.23 -3.41 -9.34
CA THR A 264 -3.93 -1.97 -9.25
C THR A 264 -2.84 -1.66 -8.23
N LEU A 265 -2.82 -2.35 -7.07
CA LEU A 265 -1.72 -2.24 -6.10
C LEU A 265 -0.38 -2.66 -6.73
N ALA A 266 -0.36 -3.72 -7.55
CA ALA A 266 0.84 -4.12 -8.31
C ALA A 266 1.33 -2.99 -9.21
N GLY A 267 0.42 -2.28 -9.89
CA GLY A 267 0.75 -1.07 -10.66
C GLY A 267 1.32 0.06 -9.79
N ALA A 268 0.75 0.28 -8.60
CA ALA A 268 1.23 1.27 -7.64
C ALA A 268 2.64 0.95 -7.12
N ILE A 269 2.90 -0.31 -6.75
CA ILE A 269 4.21 -0.80 -6.31
C ILE A 269 5.25 -0.62 -7.41
N LEU A 270 4.94 -1.02 -8.65
CA LEU A 270 5.81 -0.80 -9.81
C LEU A 270 6.17 0.67 -9.98
N ASN A 271 5.17 1.56 -9.88
CA ASN A 271 5.39 2.99 -10.02
C ASN A 271 6.31 3.56 -8.92
N GLN A 272 6.13 3.15 -7.66
CA GLN A 272 6.97 3.63 -6.56
C GLN A 272 8.41 3.12 -6.66
N LEU A 273 8.58 1.83 -6.92
CA LEU A 273 9.91 1.24 -7.10
C LEU A 273 10.62 1.87 -8.31
N ASN A 274 9.91 2.09 -9.42
CA ASN A 274 10.49 2.72 -10.60
C ASN A 274 10.90 4.19 -10.34
N GLN A 275 10.16 4.94 -9.52
CA GLN A 275 10.57 6.27 -9.09
C GLN A 275 11.88 6.26 -8.29
N THR A 276 12.06 5.27 -7.42
CA THR A 276 13.33 5.06 -6.70
C THR A 276 14.47 4.77 -7.66
N VAL A 277 14.30 3.84 -8.60
CA VAL A 277 15.33 3.46 -9.58
C VAL A 277 15.68 4.61 -10.52
N THR A 278 14.68 5.22 -11.17
CA THR A 278 14.89 6.31 -12.14
C THR A 278 15.38 7.60 -11.47
N GLY A 279 14.97 7.82 -10.22
CA GLY A 279 15.44 8.91 -9.37
C GLY A 279 16.80 8.65 -8.72
N LYS A 280 17.46 7.51 -9.01
CA LYS A 280 18.76 7.11 -8.44
C LYS A 280 18.78 7.20 -6.91
N GLY A 281 17.72 6.69 -6.27
CA GLY A 281 17.56 6.68 -4.82
C GLY A 281 17.26 8.04 -4.20
N LYS A 282 16.76 9.02 -4.98
CA LYS A 282 16.24 10.28 -4.41
C LYS A 282 15.03 10.02 -3.51
N LEU A 283 14.02 9.33 -4.05
CA LEU A 283 13.00 8.65 -3.25
C LEU A 283 13.62 7.38 -2.66
N LYS A 284 13.36 7.12 -1.38
CA LYS A 284 13.99 6.03 -0.62
C LYS A 284 12.98 5.14 0.07
N PHE A 285 11.89 5.70 0.56
CA PHE A 285 10.86 4.97 1.28
C PHE A 285 9.48 5.39 0.78
N SER A 286 8.67 4.42 0.35
CA SER A 286 7.28 4.62 0.00
C SER A 286 6.36 3.84 0.93
N LEU A 287 5.35 4.49 1.51
CA LEU A 287 4.31 3.86 2.34
C LEU A 287 2.95 3.92 1.63
N LEU A 288 2.28 2.78 1.52
CA LEU A 288 0.90 2.67 1.06
C LEU A 288 0.10 2.00 2.19
N ALA A 289 -0.96 2.65 2.69
CA ALA A 289 -1.84 2.03 3.68
C ALA A 289 -3.14 1.54 3.05
N GLY A 290 -3.52 0.30 3.34
CA GLY A 290 -4.72 -0.31 2.80
C GLY A 290 -5.32 -1.38 3.72
N SER A 291 -6.14 -2.24 3.13
CA SER A 291 -6.96 -3.20 3.85
C SER A 291 -6.51 -4.64 3.56
N TYR A 292 -7.01 -5.59 4.36
CA TYR A 292 -6.56 -6.99 4.33
C TYR A 292 -6.97 -7.71 3.04
N ASP A 293 -8.09 -7.32 2.43
CA ASP A 293 -8.59 -7.81 1.14
C ASP A 293 -7.51 -7.67 0.07
N THR A 294 -6.79 -6.55 0.06
CA THR A 294 -5.70 -6.28 -0.90
C THR A 294 -4.51 -7.21 -0.68
N PHE A 295 -4.21 -7.57 0.57
CA PHE A 295 -3.20 -8.60 0.86
C PHE A 295 -3.63 -9.95 0.30
N LEU A 296 -4.85 -10.41 0.60
CA LEU A 296 -5.35 -11.71 0.15
C LEU A 296 -5.34 -11.83 -1.38
N ALA A 297 -5.83 -10.80 -2.07
CA ALA A 297 -5.78 -10.73 -3.52
C ALA A 297 -4.34 -10.74 -4.04
N PHE A 298 -3.42 -10.01 -3.39
CA PHE A 298 -2.01 -9.94 -3.80
C PHE A 298 -1.30 -11.27 -3.58
N PHE A 299 -1.57 -11.96 -2.47
CA PHE A 299 -1.03 -13.27 -2.18
C PHE A 299 -1.37 -14.30 -3.26
N GLY A 300 -2.63 -14.33 -3.67
CA GLY A 300 -3.06 -15.16 -4.78
C GLY A 300 -2.45 -14.73 -6.11
N LEU A 301 -2.53 -13.43 -6.45
CA LEU A 301 -2.06 -12.87 -7.72
C LEU A 301 -0.57 -13.12 -7.96
N THR A 302 0.22 -13.11 -6.89
CA THR A 302 1.67 -13.31 -6.91
C THR A 302 2.10 -14.72 -6.51
N GLU A 303 1.15 -15.66 -6.42
CA GLU A 303 1.40 -17.09 -6.18
C GLU A 303 2.16 -17.38 -4.87
N LEU A 304 2.03 -16.49 -3.87
CA LEU A 304 2.61 -16.67 -2.54
C LEU A 304 2.00 -17.86 -1.80
N THR A 305 0.78 -18.25 -2.15
CA THR A 305 0.12 -19.46 -1.63
C THR A 305 0.88 -20.76 -1.94
N SER A 306 1.71 -20.76 -2.98
CA SER A 306 2.63 -21.87 -3.28
C SER A 306 3.85 -21.90 -2.36
N ALA A 307 4.25 -20.74 -1.81
CA ALA A 307 5.38 -20.63 -0.89
C ALA A 307 5.00 -21.01 0.56
N SER A 308 3.76 -20.73 0.98
CA SER A 308 3.26 -21.12 2.30
C SER A 308 1.73 -21.16 2.36
N PRO A 309 1.12 -22.15 3.03
CA PRO A 309 -0.32 -22.19 3.26
C PRO A 309 -0.83 -21.02 4.13
N ASN A 310 0.06 -20.33 4.86
CA ASN A 310 -0.34 -19.16 5.67
C ASN A 310 -0.85 -17.99 4.80
N PHE A 311 -0.52 -17.96 3.51
CA PHE A 311 -0.98 -16.93 2.58
C PHE A 311 -2.44 -17.11 2.12
N PHE A 312 -3.14 -18.15 2.61
CA PHE A 312 -4.60 -18.25 2.52
C PHE A 312 -5.32 -17.52 3.67
N GLY A 313 -4.60 -17.19 4.74
CA GLY A 313 -5.18 -16.57 5.94
C GLY A 313 -5.26 -15.05 5.83
N LEU A 314 -6.24 -14.46 6.52
CA LEU A 314 -6.27 -13.02 6.79
C LEU A 314 -4.92 -12.62 7.42
N PRO A 315 -4.24 -11.57 6.94
CA PRO A 315 -3.12 -11.00 7.68
C PRO A 315 -3.61 -10.45 9.01
N ASP A 316 -2.81 -10.55 10.07
CA ASP A 316 -3.12 -9.97 11.39
C ASP A 316 -3.01 -8.44 11.38
N TYR A 317 -3.51 -7.78 12.43
CA TYR A 317 -3.54 -6.31 12.46
C TYR A 317 -2.14 -5.72 12.37
N ALA A 318 -2.00 -4.62 11.60
CA ALA A 318 -0.71 -3.97 11.30
C ALA A 318 0.33 -4.87 10.61
N SER A 319 -0.12 -5.91 9.89
CA SER A 319 0.74 -6.66 8.96
C SER A 319 1.27 -5.78 7.83
N THR A 320 2.44 -6.13 7.31
CA THR A 320 3.08 -5.39 6.20
C THR A 320 3.64 -6.32 5.13
N MET A 321 3.53 -5.88 3.88
CA MET A 321 4.33 -6.37 2.75
C MET A 321 5.38 -5.31 2.42
N ALA A 322 6.61 -5.73 2.16
CA ALA A 322 7.71 -4.85 1.82
C ALA A 322 8.43 -5.33 0.56
N PHE A 323 8.87 -4.39 -0.26
CA PHE A 323 9.64 -4.61 -1.48
C PHE A 323 10.94 -3.81 -1.37
N GLU A 324 12.02 -4.49 -1.02
CA GLU A 324 13.36 -3.89 -1.00
C GLU A 324 13.89 -3.83 -2.44
N ILE A 325 14.47 -2.69 -2.83
CA ILE A 325 15.43 -2.62 -3.94
C ILE A 325 16.81 -2.76 -3.32
N LEU A 326 17.59 -3.72 -3.78
CA LEU A 326 18.92 -4.00 -3.21
C LEU A 326 19.95 -4.34 -4.29
N THR A 327 21.20 -4.39 -3.88
CA THR A 327 22.31 -4.97 -4.64
C THR A 327 23.16 -5.85 -3.73
N ASP A 328 23.82 -6.88 -4.26
CA ASP A 328 24.69 -7.77 -3.47
C ASP A 328 26.10 -7.17 -3.22
N LYS A 329 26.26 -5.86 -3.46
CA LYS A 329 27.53 -5.14 -3.30
C LYS A 329 27.37 -4.07 -2.24
N ASP A 330 28.41 -3.90 -1.43
CA ASP A 330 28.53 -2.79 -0.48
C ASP A 330 28.85 -1.53 -1.30
N VAL A 331 27.86 -0.67 -1.48
CA VAL A 331 27.96 0.52 -2.35
C VAL A 331 27.64 1.78 -1.57
N THR A 332 28.42 2.82 -1.83
CA THR A 332 28.18 4.17 -1.27
C THR A 332 27.35 5.07 -2.19
N GLU A 333 27.06 4.59 -3.41
CA GLU A 333 26.30 5.32 -4.43
C GLU A 333 25.29 4.37 -5.10
N PHE A 334 24.18 4.93 -5.58
CA PHE A 334 23.17 4.15 -6.29
C PHE A 334 23.75 3.55 -7.58
N PRO A 335 23.66 2.23 -7.82
CA PRO A 335 24.23 1.60 -9.02
C PRO A 335 23.75 2.24 -10.32
N SER A 336 24.68 2.46 -11.25
CA SER A 336 24.36 3.06 -12.55
C SER A 336 23.76 2.08 -13.55
N ASN A 337 24.04 0.78 -13.39
CA ASN A 337 23.45 -0.29 -14.20
C ASN A 337 22.26 -0.92 -13.46
N VAL A 338 21.13 -1.04 -14.15
CA VAL A 338 19.92 -1.68 -13.61
C VAL A 338 20.09 -3.19 -13.41
N ASP A 339 21.04 -3.82 -14.12
CA ASP A 339 21.33 -5.25 -13.95
C ASP A 339 21.98 -5.57 -12.60
N ASP A 340 22.54 -4.57 -11.92
CA ASP A 340 23.07 -4.70 -10.55
C ASP A 340 21.96 -4.65 -9.49
N LEU A 341 20.71 -4.41 -9.89
CA LEU A 341 19.57 -4.24 -8.99
C LEU A 341 18.74 -5.51 -8.88
N LYS A 342 18.33 -5.81 -7.66
CA LYS A 342 17.41 -6.89 -7.32
C LYS A 342 16.23 -6.38 -6.51
N VAL A 343 15.17 -7.18 -6.46
CA VAL A 343 14.02 -6.97 -5.60
C VAL A 343 13.83 -8.17 -4.67
N ARG A 344 13.61 -7.88 -3.39
CA ARG A 344 13.25 -8.88 -2.37
C ARG A 344 11.89 -8.53 -1.76
N PHE A 345 10.98 -9.48 -1.78
CA PHE A 345 9.69 -9.36 -1.09
C PHE A 345 9.81 -9.87 0.34
N LEU A 346 9.24 -9.14 1.28
CA LEU A 346 9.14 -9.51 2.68
C LEU A 346 7.71 -9.38 3.16
N PHE A 347 7.29 -10.32 4.01
CA PHE A 347 6.03 -10.26 4.72
C PHE A 347 6.28 -10.32 6.22
N ARG A 348 5.59 -9.45 6.95
CA ARG A 348 5.48 -9.50 8.41
C ARG A 348 4.01 -9.56 8.78
N ASN A 349 3.64 -10.61 9.48
CA ASN A 349 2.28 -10.81 9.96
C ASN A 349 2.13 -10.27 11.39
N GLY A 350 1.31 -9.24 11.56
CA GLY A 350 1.02 -8.63 12.86
C GLY A 350 2.02 -7.56 13.28
N SER A 351 1.81 -7.01 14.48
CA SER A 351 2.63 -5.97 15.14
C SER A 351 3.55 -6.49 16.25
N ASP A 352 3.52 -7.78 16.57
CA ASP A 352 4.22 -8.32 17.74
C ASP A 352 5.74 -8.14 17.64
N ALA A 353 6.36 -7.79 18.77
CA ALA A 353 7.80 -7.46 18.85
C ALA A 353 8.74 -8.60 18.41
N GLY A 354 8.25 -9.84 18.35
CA GLY A 354 9.00 -11.01 17.90
C GLY A 354 8.78 -11.41 16.44
N SER A 355 7.84 -10.78 15.72
CA SER A 355 7.51 -11.16 14.33
C SER A 355 8.51 -10.54 13.35
N PRO A 356 9.35 -11.34 12.66
CA PRO A 356 10.35 -10.81 11.75
C PRO A 356 9.76 -10.40 10.39
N LEU A 357 10.42 -9.47 9.70
CA LEU A 357 10.24 -9.29 8.26
C LEU A 357 10.87 -10.48 7.54
N THR A 358 10.01 -11.38 7.04
CA THR A 358 10.45 -12.67 6.47
C THR A 358 10.42 -12.61 4.96
N PRO A 359 11.51 -12.96 4.25
CA PRO A 359 11.52 -13.00 2.81
C PRO A 359 10.76 -14.23 2.26
N PHE A 360 10.04 -14.05 1.17
CA PHE A 360 9.36 -15.14 0.46
C PHE A 360 9.58 -15.03 -1.06
N PRO A 361 9.67 -16.16 -1.78
CA PRO A 361 9.74 -16.12 -3.23
C PRO A 361 8.39 -15.67 -3.81
N LEU A 362 8.44 -14.85 -4.85
CA LEU A 362 7.27 -14.40 -5.60
C LEU A 362 7.06 -15.26 -6.85
N PHE A 363 5.85 -15.21 -7.41
CA PHE A 363 5.49 -15.74 -8.73
C PHE A 363 5.71 -17.25 -8.87
N GLY A 364 5.54 -18.01 -7.78
CA GLY A 364 5.70 -19.46 -7.77
C GLY A 364 7.16 -19.92 -7.91
N GLN A 365 8.12 -19.00 -7.80
CA GLN A 365 9.54 -19.30 -7.90
C GLN A 365 10.12 -19.87 -6.59
N GLN A 366 11.40 -20.22 -6.61
CA GLN A 366 12.14 -20.69 -5.43
C GLN A 366 13.05 -19.61 -4.83
N GLU A 367 13.54 -18.69 -5.66
CA GLU A 367 14.46 -17.65 -5.24
C GLU A 367 13.74 -16.52 -4.49
N ILE A 368 14.28 -16.11 -3.34
CA ILE A 368 13.74 -15.01 -2.53
C ILE A 368 14.13 -13.62 -3.06
N THR A 369 14.97 -13.56 -4.08
CA THR A 369 15.37 -12.32 -4.76
C THR A 369 15.23 -12.49 -6.27
N LEU A 370 14.69 -11.50 -6.94
CA LEU A 370 14.59 -11.44 -8.40
C LEU A 370 15.45 -10.31 -8.95
N SER A 371 15.96 -10.46 -10.16
CA SER A 371 16.54 -9.31 -10.86
C SER A 371 15.48 -8.23 -11.06
N TRP A 372 15.88 -6.96 -11.11
CA TRP A 372 14.96 -5.85 -11.39
C TRP A 372 14.13 -6.08 -12.66
N THR A 373 14.78 -6.54 -13.73
CA THR A 373 14.15 -6.84 -15.02
C THR A 373 13.11 -7.95 -14.92
N GLU A 374 13.42 -9.03 -14.19
CA GLU A 374 12.48 -10.14 -14.00
C GLU A 374 11.29 -9.75 -13.13
N PHE A 375 11.55 -9.10 -11.99
CA PHE A 375 10.49 -8.62 -11.10
C PHE A 375 9.53 -7.68 -11.83
N THR A 376 10.06 -6.71 -12.57
CA THR A 376 9.23 -5.74 -13.30
C THR A 376 8.44 -6.39 -14.41
N LYS A 377 9.01 -7.38 -15.12
CA LYS A 377 8.28 -8.18 -16.12
C LYS A 377 7.12 -8.93 -15.48
N GLU A 378 7.39 -9.76 -14.48
CA GLU A 378 6.39 -10.64 -13.86
C GLU A 378 5.26 -9.83 -13.18
N LEU A 379 5.60 -8.75 -12.48
CA LEU A 379 4.59 -7.91 -11.83
C LEU A 379 3.78 -7.09 -12.86
N SER A 380 4.40 -6.64 -13.96
CA SER A 380 3.69 -5.87 -15.00
C SER A 380 2.66 -6.71 -15.75
N GLU A 381 2.94 -7.99 -16.00
CA GLU A 381 2.00 -8.93 -16.62
C GLU A 381 0.72 -9.11 -15.77
N ARG A 382 0.84 -8.91 -14.46
CA ARG A 382 -0.24 -9.03 -13.47
C ARG A 382 -0.88 -7.68 -13.09
N ALA A 383 -0.31 -6.56 -13.54
CA ALA A 383 -0.71 -5.24 -13.10
C ALA A 383 -1.76 -4.57 -14.01
N ILE A 384 -2.59 -3.74 -13.40
CA ILE A 384 -3.28 -2.65 -14.07
C ILE A 384 -2.51 -1.36 -13.78
N THR A 385 -2.06 -0.70 -14.84
CA THR A 385 -1.15 0.45 -14.77
C THR A 385 -1.77 1.74 -15.33
N THR A 386 -3.00 1.69 -15.83
CA THR A 386 -3.71 2.86 -16.35
C THR A 386 -5.16 2.90 -15.86
N VAL A 387 -5.67 4.11 -15.65
CA VAL A 387 -7.07 4.36 -15.27
C VAL A 387 -8.01 3.82 -16.35
N GLU A 388 -7.68 4.01 -17.63
CA GLU A 388 -8.43 3.48 -18.78
C GLU A 388 -8.59 1.95 -18.70
N LYS A 389 -7.49 1.22 -18.43
CA LYS A 389 -7.53 -0.24 -18.31
C LYS A 389 -8.40 -0.66 -17.13
N TRP A 390 -8.33 0.04 -16.00
CA TRP A 390 -9.20 -0.22 -14.85
C TRP A 390 -10.67 0.03 -15.18
N CYS A 391 -11.01 1.18 -15.77
CA CYS A 391 -12.38 1.54 -16.14
C CYS A 391 -12.99 0.49 -17.09
N GLY A 392 -12.25 0.11 -18.13
CA GLY A 392 -12.69 -0.92 -19.08
C GLY A 392 -12.79 -2.30 -18.46
N PHE A 393 -11.86 -2.68 -17.58
CA PHE A 393 -11.90 -3.97 -16.89
C PHE A 393 -13.08 -4.07 -15.91
N CYS A 394 -13.29 -3.02 -15.11
CA CYS A 394 -14.35 -2.97 -14.11
C CYS A 394 -15.74 -2.74 -14.70
N GLN A 395 -15.83 -2.27 -15.95
CA GLN A 395 -17.08 -1.75 -16.53
C GLN A 395 -17.67 -0.66 -15.63
N SER A 396 -16.80 0.19 -15.07
CA SER A 396 -17.17 1.18 -14.06
C SER A 396 -17.80 2.42 -14.70
N THR A 397 -18.78 2.99 -14.02
CA THR A 397 -19.43 4.26 -14.37
C THR A 397 -18.99 5.41 -13.48
N GLU A 398 -17.89 5.26 -12.75
CA GLU A 398 -17.29 6.35 -11.97
C GLU A 398 -17.04 7.58 -12.86
N SER A 399 -17.14 8.78 -12.29
CA SER A 399 -17.11 10.03 -13.06
C SER A 399 -15.82 10.20 -13.88
N PHE A 400 -14.68 9.76 -13.34
CA PHE A 400 -13.39 9.77 -14.03
C PHE A 400 -13.30 8.75 -15.17
N CYS A 401 -14.18 7.74 -15.23
CA CYS A 401 -14.24 6.77 -16.33
C CYS A 401 -14.93 7.31 -17.59
N ALA A 402 -15.73 8.37 -17.47
CA ALA A 402 -16.44 8.97 -18.62
C ALA A 402 -15.48 9.44 -19.73
N ALA A 403 -14.24 9.83 -19.39
CA ALA A 403 -13.22 10.22 -20.35
C ALA A 403 -12.74 9.07 -21.26
N TYR A 404 -13.03 7.82 -20.88
CA TYR A 404 -12.61 6.60 -21.58
C TYR A 404 -13.78 5.85 -22.20
N ASP A 405 -15.00 6.40 -22.14
CA ASP A 405 -16.18 5.77 -22.71
C ASP A 405 -16.23 6.03 -24.24
N PRO A 406 -16.12 4.98 -25.08
CA PRO A 406 -16.21 5.12 -26.52
C PRO A 406 -17.59 5.63 -27.00
N SER A 407 -18.66 5.47 -26.20
CA SER A 407 -20.00 5.98 -26.51
C SER A 407 -20.17 7.48 -26.26
N LEU A 408 -19.34 8.05 -25.37
CA LEU A 408 -19.34 9.48 -25.04
C LEU A 408 -18.32 10.28 -25.86
N SER A 409 -17.34 9.61 -26.49
CA SER A 409 -16.34 10.24 -27.35
C SER A 409 -16.85 10.67 -28.74
N THR A 410 -18.10 10.36 -29.08
CA THR A 410 -18.83 11.02 -30.18
C THR A 410 -19.61 12.23 -29.68
N GLY A 411 -18.88 13.22 -29.17
CA GLY A 411 -19.36 14.60 -29.18
C GLY A 411 -19.54 15.05 -30.63
N SER A 412 -20.74 14.81 -31.18
CA SER A 412 -21.19 15.38 -32.45
C SER A 412 -21.20 16.91 -32.33
N LEU A 413 -20.04 17.54 -32.54
CA LEU A 413 -19.98 18.91 -33.03
C LEU A 413 -20.60 18.88 -34.43
N GLY A 414 -21.89 19.21 -34.49
CA GLY A 414 -22.60 19.42 -35.75
C GLY A 414 -21.81 20.41 -36.61
N THR A 415 -21.05 19.88 -37.57
CA THR A 415 -20.30 20.65 -38.53
C THR A 415 -20.85 20.30 -39.90
N TYR A 416 -21.34 21.35 -40.56
CA TYR A 416 -21.90 21.36 -41.90
C TYR A 416 -21.11 20.47 -42.86
N SER A 417 -21.84 19.62 -43.56
CA SER A 417 -21.38 18.81 -44.67
C SER A 417 -20.70 19.66 -45.74
N ASN A 418 -19.46 19.33 -46.07
CA ASN A 418 -18.98 19.49 -47.43
C ASN A 418 -18.11 18.30 -47.83
N ASN A 419 -18.54 17.64 -48.90
CA ASN A 419 -17.92 16.50 -49.55
C ASN A 419 -16.54 16.86 -50.13
N SER A 420 -15.53 16.02 -49.91
CA SER A 420 -14.65 15.47 -50.97
C SER A 420 -13.53 14.58 -50.41
N GLY A 421 -13.46 13.35 -50.93
CA GLY A 421 -12.23 12.77 -51.50
C GLY A 421 -11.11 12.21 -50.61
N GLU A 422 -11.04 10.87 -50.63
CA GLU A 422 -9.84 10.00 -50.65
C GLU A 422 -8.93 9.76 -49.42
N ASN A 423 -8.81 8.45 -49.12
CA ASN A 423 -7.66 7.64 -48.68
C ASN A 423 -6.81 8.07 -47.47
N GLY A 424 -6.88 7.28 -46.40
CA GLY A 424 -5.89 7.26 -45.32
C GLY A 424 -6.10 6.10 -44.33
N MET A 425 -5.05 5.29 -44.15
CA MET A 425 -4.93 4.11 -43.28
C MET A 425 -5.13 4.45 -41.79
N PRO A 426 -5.65 3.55 -40.92
CA PRO A 426 -5.76 3.84 -39.50
C PRO A 426 -4.40 3.66 -38.81
N ASN A 427 -3.82 4.77 -38.37
CA ASN A 427 -2.62 4.78 -37.54
C ASN A 427 -2.97 4.51 -36.07
N ALA A 428 -2.22 3.56 -35.50
CA ALA A 428 -1.73 3.45 -34.13
C ALA A 428 -2.30 4.44 -33.08
N VAL A 429 -3.12 3.90 -32.18
CA VAL A 429 -3.39 4.49 -30.86
C VAL A 429 -2.27 4.04 -29.93
N ALA A 430 -1.28 4.89 -29.74
CA ALA A 430 -0.26 4.76 -28.71
C ALA A 430 0.18 6.16 -28.26
N GLY A 431 -0.17 6.51 -27.02
CA GLY A 431 0.41 7.65 -26.30
C GLY A 431 -0.36 8.96 -26.38
N VAL A 432 -1.33 9.16 -25.48
CA VAL A 432 -1.97 10.48 -25.30
C VAL A 432 -1.82 11.07 -23.89
N ILE A 433 -1.34 10.33 -22.88
CA ILE A 433 -1.14 10.92 -21.53
C ILE A 433 0.23 11.61 -21.38
N GLY A 434 1.21 11.31 -22.23
CA GLY A 434 2.47 12.06 -22.30
C GLY A 434 2.31 13.45 -22.93
N ALA A 435 1.53 13.56 -24.01
CA ALA A 435 1.48 14.77 -24.84
C ALA A 435 0.79 15.96 -24.12
N MET A 436 -0.28 15.74 -23.37
CA MET A 436 -1.03 16.83 -22.72
C MET A 436 -0.27 17.41 -21.52
N VAL A 437 0.42 16.56 -20.74
CA VAL A 437 1.26 17.02 -19.63
C VAL A 437 2.54 17.67 -20.16
N THR A 438 3.17 17.13 -21.22
CA THR A 438 4.32 17.80 -21.84
C THR A 438 3.95 19.13 -22.50
N LEU A 439 2.79 19.27 -23.15
CA LEU A 439 2.36 20.54 -23.73
C LEU A 439 2.06 21.58 -22.65
N ALA A 440 1.41 21.19 -21.55
CA ALA A 440 1.17 22.08 -20.42
C ALA A 440 2.48 22.53 -19.74
N VAL A 441 3.41 21.60 -19.51
CA VAL A 441 4.71 21.89 -18.89
C VAL A 441 5.62 22.69 -19.83
N VAL A 442 5.66 22.39 -21.13
CA VAL A 442 6.43 23.14 -22.13
C VAL A 442 5.83 24.52 -22.37
N ALA A 443 4.51 24.68 -22.36
CA ALA A 443 3.86 25.99 -22.44
C ALA A 443 4.14 26.84 -21.19
N LEU A 444 4.08 26.26 -19.99
CA LEU A 444 4.42 26.94 -18.74
C LEU A 444 5.91 27.29 -18.68
N ALA A 445 6.80 26.37 -19.07
CA ALA A 445 8.24 26.62 -19.14
C ALA A 445 8.59 27.68 -20.20
N GLY A 446 7.92 27.66 -21.35
CA GLY A 446 8.05 28.67 -22.41
C GLY A 446 7.57 30.05 -21.95
N LEU A 447 6.48 30.12 -21.19
CA LEU A 447 5.94 31.35 -20.64
C LEU A 447 6.85 31.94 -19.55
N VAL A 448 7.41 31.08 -18.68
CA VAL A 448 8.44 31.47 -17.69
C VAL A 448 9.70 31.97 -18.40
N PHE A 449 10.19 31.26 -19.42
CA PHE A 449 11.37 31.68 -20.18
C PHE A 449 11.15 33.01 -20.91
N TYR A 450 9.97 33.23 -21.50
CA TYR A 450 9.59 34.50 -22.13
C TYR A 450 9.57 35.66 -21.13
N LEU A 451 9.03 35.46 -19.92
CA LEU A 451 9.01 36.48 -18.87
C LEU A 451 10.42 36.81 -18.34
N PHE A 452 11.30 35.82 -18.19
CA PHE A 452 12.70 36.03 -17.77
C PHE A 452 13.56 36.68 -18.84
N SER A 453 13.38 36.33 -20.12
CA SER A 453 14.10 36.94 -21.23
C SER A 453 13.66 38.40 -21.49
N ARG A 454 12.43 38.76 -21.14
CA ARG A 454 11.95 40.15 -21.15
C ARG A 454 12.53 40.99 -20.00
N LYS A 455 12.70 40.42 -18.80
CA LYS A 455 13.39 41.08 -17.66
C LYS A 455 14.90 41.26 -17.88
N ARG A 456 15.56 40.37 -18.63
CA ARG A 456 17.00 40.50 -18.95
C ARG A 456 17.33 41.62 -19.93
N ARG A 457 16.36 42.19 -20.65
CA ARG A 457 16.58 43.38 -21.49
C ARG A 457 16.63 44.69 -20.69
N THR A 458 16.42 44.65 -19.38
CA THR A 458 16.47 45.81 -18.49
C THR A 458 17.18 45.47 -17.18
N ALA A 459 18.50 45.36 -17.19
CA ALA A 459 19.30 45.49 -15.96
C ALA A 459 20.77 45.85 -16.28
N PRO A 460 21.36 46.89 -15.67
CA PRO A 460 22.80 47.00 -15.51
C PRO A 460 23.28 46.21 -14.27
N SER A 461 24.55 45.82 -14.28
CA SER A 461 25.18 44.86 -13.37
C SER A 461 25.63 45.43 -12.02
N SER A 462 25.67 44.58 -10.99
CA SER A 462 26.74 44.59 -9.98
C SER A 462 26.91 43.21 -9.31
N SER A 463 28.06 43.05 -8.66
CA SER A 463 28.84 41.83 -8.44
C SER A 463 28.84 41.37 -6.97
N GLY A 464 29.12 40.07 -6.72
CA GLY A 464 29.87 39.63 -5.52
C GLY A 464 29.27 38.56 -4.57
N ALA A 465 29.84 37.34 -4.65
CA ALA A 465 30.28 36.39 -3.60
C ALA A 465 29.34 35.63 -2.60
N SER A 466 29.57 34.30 -2.63
CA SER A 466 29.65 33.22 -1.60
C SER A 466 28.48 32.77 -0.69
N ILE A 467 28.02 31.55 -1.00
CA ILE A 467 27.75 30.33 -0.19
C ILE A 467 27.35 30.49 1.30
N GLY A 468 26.09 30.14 1.56
CA GLY A 468 25.53 29.65 2.81
C GLY A 468 24.12 29.12 2.51
N SER A 469 23.79 27.90 2.94
CA SER A 469 22.51 27.25 2.62
C SER A 469 21.36 27.98 3.34
N ALA A 470 20.75 28.93 2.64
CA ALA A 470 19.60 29.69 3.09
C ALA A 470 18.33 29.07 2.51
N GLU A 471 17.37 28.82 3.39
CA GLU A 471 15.97 28.59 3.03
C GLU A 471 15.49 29.81 2.24
N LYS A 472 15.18 29.61 0.96
CA LYS A 472 14.83 30.69 0.03
C LYS A 472 13.42 31.21 0.33
N GLY A 473 13.29 32.10 1.30
CA GLY A 473 12.26 33.13 1.29
C GLY A 473 12.57 34.15 0.21
N SER A 474 11.64 34.34 -0.73
CA SER A 474 11.76 35.28 -1.87
C SER A 474 12.17 36.70 -1.42
N LEU A 475 13.15 37.26 -2.12
CA LEU A 475 13.75 38.60 -1.93
C LEU A 475 13.17 39.62 -2.93
N HIS A 476 13.28 40.91 -2.57
CA HIS A 476 13.35 42.11 -3.42
C HIS A 476 12.44 42.26 -4.64
#